data_AF-A0A7S0R3F6-F1
#
_entry.id   AF-A0A7S0R3F6-F1
#
_cell.length_a   1.000
_cell.length_b   1.000
_cell.length_c   1.000
_cell.angle_alpha   90.00
_cell.angle_beta   90.00
_cell.angle_gamma   90.00
#
_symmetry.space_group_name_H-M   'P 1'
#
loop_
_entity.id
_entity.type
_entity.pdbx_description
1 polymer ?
#
loop_
_entity_poly.entity_id
_entity_poly.type
_entity_poly.pdbx_seq_one_letter_code
_entity_poly.pdbx_strand_id
1 'polypeptide(L)'
;EDLWGKVQKRFMKSQPKPYMKVVAALMQKDLGSLVEGRPLGAWRETLAMLCTYAPRDQWAALAEALAAKLAAAGQTAPATLCYICAGNADQATAQWCASIKAGEGKRHSVELLQSIMEKALIMLKATGSRTTSPNLSTVVNEYVELLVAQGQLSTAMKYLCMLPGEDTPTTAILRDRIYRAGLTADATMQAPPFPFVAEELTKEGAPA
;
A
#
# COMPACT_ATOMS: atom_id res chain seq x y z
N GLU A 1 3.31 11.50 -42.32
CA GLU A 1 2.61 11.70 -41.03
C GLU A 1 1.14 12.11 -41.16
N ASP A 2 0.81 13.26 -41.77
CA ASP A 2 -0.53 13.86 -41.58
C ASP A 2 -1.71 13.13 -42.30
N LEU A 3 -1.45 12.47 -43.44
CA LEU A 3 -2.47 11.67 -44.16
C LEU A 3 -2.81 10.37 -43.41
N TRP A 4 -1.80 9.71 -42.83
CA TRP A 4 -1.95 8.44 -42.12
C TRP A 4 -2.91 8.59 -40.93
N GLY A 5 -2.69 9.59 -40.06
CA GLY A 5 -3.56 9.84 -38.92
C GLY A 5 -5.00 10.19 -39.30
N LYS A 6 -5.21 10.90 -40.42
CA LYS A 6 -6.55 11.23 -40.94
C LYS A 6 -7.30 10.00 -41.44
N VAL A 7 -6.64 9.13 -42.21
CA VAL A 7 -7.23 7.87 -42.71
C VAL A 7 -7.59 6.96 -41.54
N GLN A 8 -6.67 6.79 -40.59
CA GLN A 8 -6.86 5.96 -39.40
C GLN A 8 -8.08 6.42 -38.56
N LYS A 9 -8.18 7.72 -38.26
CA LYS A 9 -9.34 8.27 -37.52
C LYS A 9 -10.65 8.06 -38.27
N ARG A 10 -10.66 8.24 -39.60
CA ARG A 10 -11.86 8.03 -40.42
C ARG A 10 -12.28 6.56 -40.45
N PHE A 11 -11.32 5.65 -40.56
CA PHE A 11 -11.57 4.20 -40.51
C PHE A 11 -12.17 3.78 -39.17
N MET A 12 -11.62 4.26 -38.05
CA MET A 12 -12.12 3.97 -36.71
C MET A 12 -13.57 4.44 -36.52
N LYS A 13 -13.92 5.62 -37.03
CA LYS A 13 -15.31 6.12 -37.01
C LYS A 13 -16.26 5.31 -37.88
N SER A 14 -15.76 4.77 -38.99
CA SER A 14 -16.57 3.98 -39.94
C SER A 14 -16.85 2.56 -39.46
N GLN A 15 -16.14 2.05 -38.45
CA GLN A 15 -16.25 0.67 -37.96
C GLN A 15 -16.63 0.64 -36.48
N PRO A 16 -17.94 0.64 -36.13
CA PRO A 16 -18.42 0.76 -34.75
C PRO A 16 -18.37 -0.57 -33.97
N LYS A 17 -17.28 -1.34 -34.10
CA LYS A 17 -17.12 -2.61 -33.38
C LYS A 17 -16.59 -2.37 -31.96
N PRO A 18 -17.01 -3.13 -30.93
CA PRO A 18 -16.55 -2.92 -29.55
C PRO A 18 -15.03 -2.96 -29.37
N TYR A 19 -14.33 -3.87 -30.06
CA TYR A 19 -12.88 -3.97 -30.00
C TYR A 19 -12.16 -2.79 -30.67
N MET A 20 -12.81 -2.07 -31.60
CA MET A 20 -12.19 -0.91 -32.27
C MET A 20 -11.93 0.22 -31.30
N LYS A 21 -12.69 0.34 -30.20
CA LYS A 21 -12.41 1.30 -29.11
C LYS A 21 -11.06 1.02 -28.45
N VAL A 22 -10.74 -0.26 -28.27
CA VAL A 22 -9.46 -0.72 -27.70
C VAL A 22 -8.31 -0.39 -28.64
N VAL A 23 -8.46 -0.75 -29.92
CA VAL A 23 -7.45 -0.45 -30.95
C VAL A 23 -7.24 1.06 -31.07
N ALA A 24 -8.31 1.85 -31.04
CA ALA A 24 -8.23 3.30 -31.08
C ALA A 24 -7.44 3.88 -29.90
N ALA A 25 -7.73 3.43 -28.68
CA ALA A 25 -7.02 3.86 -27.48
C ALA A 25 -5.53 3.47 -27.50
N LEU A 26 -5.20 2.23 -27.92
CA LEU A 26 -3.83 1.77 -28.06
C LEU A 26 -3.03 2.58 -29.09
N MET A 27 -3.63 2.86 -30.25
CA MET A 27 -2.95 3.63 -31.29
C MET A 27 -2.80 5.11 -30.93
N GLN A 28 -3.74 5.67 -30.17
CA GLN A 28 -3.67 7.05 -29.67
C GLN A 28 -2.87 7.18 -28.37
N LYS A 29 -2.39 6.06 -27.82
CA LYS A 29 -1.72 5.97 -26.50
C LYS A 29 -2.56 6.55 -25.35
N ASP A 30 -3.88 6.53 -25.50
CA ASP A 30 -4.82 6.99 -24.48
C ASP A 30 -5.27 5.80 -23.62
N LEU A 31 -4.36 5.30 -22.80
CA LEU A 31 -4.61 4.17 -21.92
C LEU A 31 -5.48 4.53 -20.72
N GLY A 32 -5.54 5.82 -20.35
CA GLY A 32 -6.38 6.31 -19.26
C GLY A 32 -7.86 6.13 -19.58
N SER A 33 -8.31 6.67 -20.72
CA SER A 33 -9.71 6.52 -21.14
C SER A 33 -10.10 5.05 -21.40
N LEU A 34 -9.12 4.21 -21.79
CA LEU A 34 -9.32 2.77 -21.93
C LEU A 34 -9.67 2.10 -20.59
N VAL A 35 -8.94 2.45 -19.51
CA VAL A 35 -9.20 1.93 -18.16
C VAL A 35 -10.58 2.38 -17.66
N GLU A 36 -10.94 3.63 -17.88
CA GLU A 36 -12.24 4.18 -17.48
C GLU A 36 -13.42 3.59 -18.27
N GLY A 37 -13.27 3.41 -19.58
CA GLY A 37 -14.35 2.94 -20.45
C GLY A 37 -14.58 1.42 -20.48
N ARG A 38 -13.59 0.62 -20.04
CA ARG A 38 -13.68 -0.85 -20.07
C ARG A 38 -14.66 -1.38 -19.00
N PRO A 39 -15.47 -2.42 -19.32
CA PRO A 39 -16.34 -3.04 -18.34
C PRO A 39 -15.52 -3.74 -17.24
N LEU A 40 -16.03 -3.71 -16.00
CA LEU A 40 -15.35 -4.27 -14.84
C LEU A 40 -15.11 -5.78 -14.96
N GLY A 41 -15.98 -6.52 -15.66
CA GLY A 41 -15.79 -7.96 -15.91
C GLY A 41 -14.57 -8.28 -16.78
N ALA A 42 -14.07 -7.31 -17.56
CA ALA A 42 -12.91 -7.47 -18.44
C ALA A 42 -11.62 -6.87 -17.86
N TRP A 43 -11.50 -6.85 -16.52
CA TRP A 43 -10.37 -6.25 -15.84
C TRP A 43 -9.05 -6.99 -16.09
N ARG A 44 -9.09 -8.32 -16.26
CA ARG A 44 -7.90 -9.13 -16.56
C ARG A 44 -7.32 -8.79 -17.91
N GLU A 45 -8.18 -8.65 -18.92
CA GLU A 45 -7.80 -8.21 -20.26
C GLU A 45 -7.29 -6.78 -20.23
N THR A 46 -7.91 -5.91 -19.42
CA THR A 46 -7.46 -4.53 -19.24
C THR A 46 -6.05 -4.48 -18.64
N LEU A 47 -5.81 -5.23 -17.56
CA LEU A 47 -4.50 -5.34 -16.93
C LEU A 47 -3.45 -5.94 -17.90
N ALA A 48 -3.79 -6.99 -18.65
CA ALA A 48 -2.88 -7.61 -19.62
C ALA A 48 -2.48 -6.64 -20.75
N MET A 49 -3.41 -5.80 -21.22
CA MET A 49 -3.09 -4.74 -22.18
C MET A 49 -2.17 -3.70 -21.57
N LEU A 50 -2.42 -3.28 -20.32
CA LEU A 50 -1.52 -2.36 -19.63
C LEU A 50 -0.11 -2.98 -19.53
N CYS A 51 0.02 -4.28 -19.21
CA CYS A 51 1.33 -4.95 -19.11
C CYS A 51 2.09 -4.92 -20.45
N THR A 52 1.37 -4.90 -21.56
CA THR A 52 1.93 -5.00 -22.91
C THR A 52 2.25 -3.62 -23.50
N TYR A 53 1.38 -2.62 -23.25
CA TYR A 53 1.40 -1.34 -23.97
C TYR A 53 1.64 -0.11 -23.09
N ALA A 54 1.52 -0.21 -21.76
CA ALA A 54 1.78 0.92 -20.90
C ALA A 54 3.28 1.24 -20.85
N PRO A 55 3.67 2.50 -21.02
CA PRO A 55 5.05 2.89 -20.83
C PRO A 55 5.40 2.82 -19.34
N ARG A 56 6.68 2.57 -19.03
CA ARG A 56 7.14 2.22 -17.67
C ARG A 56 6.82 3.30 -16.63
N ASP A 57 6.83 4.55 -17.04
CA ASP A 57 6.50 5.74 -16.24
C ASP A 57 5.02 5.86 -15.89
N GLN A 58 4.13 5.33 -16.73
CA GLN A 58 2.67 5.43 -16.53
C GLN A 58 2.04 4.14 -16.02
N TRP A 59 2.77 3.02 -16.10
CA TRP A 59 2.30 1.69 -15.69
C TRP A 59 1.68 1.70 -14.30
N ALA A 60 2.40 2.20 -13.29
CA ALA A 60 1.93 2.18 -11.90
C ALA A 60 0.62 2.99 -11.74
N ALA A 61 0.57 4.20 -12.29
CA ALA A 61 -0.61 5.07 -12.23
C ALA A 61 -1.83 4.44 -12.93
N LEU A 62 -1.65 3.80 -14.09
CA LEU A 62 -2.74 3.15 -14.82
C LEU A 62 -3.23 1.88 -14.11
N ALA A 63 -2.32 1.09 -13.53
CA ALA A 63 -2.67 -0.07 -12.73
C ALA A 63 -3.40 0.32 -11.43
N GLU A 64 -3.00 1.41 -10.78
CA GLU A 64 -3.70 1.99 -9.63
C GLU A 64 -5.09 2.53 -10.01
N ALA A 65 -5.24 3.20 -11.16
CA ALA A 65 -6.54 3.66 -11.63
C ALA A 65 -7.51 2.49 -11.86
N LEU A 66 -7.03 1.39 -12.43
CA LEU A 66 -7.81 0.16 -12.58
C LEU A 66 -8.15 -0.44 -11.20
N ALA A 67 -7.19 -0.47 -10.27
CA ALA A 67 -7.38 -0.96 -8.92
C ALA A 67 -8.44 -0.16 -8.15
N ALA A 68 -8.37 1.17 -8.18
CA ALA A 68 -9.33 2.07 -7.54
C ALA A 68 -10.74 1.88 -8.10
N LYS A 69 -10.87 1.74 -9.43
CA LYS A 69 -12.14 1.45 -10.09
C LYS A 69 -12.74 0.11 -9.64
N LEU A 70 -11.93 -0.93 -9.52
CA LEU A 70 -12.36 -2.24 -9.02
C LEU A 70 -12.75 -2.20 -7.54
N ALA A 71 -11.98 -1.49 -6.72
CA ALA A 71 -12.25 -1.31 -5.30
C ALA A 71 -13.58 -0.58 -5.08
N ALA A 72 -13.85 0.50 -5.83
CA ALA A 72 -15.11 1.23 -5.79
C ALA A 72 -16.33 0.37 -6.17
N ALA A 73 -16.12 -0.66 -6.99
CA ALA A 73 -17.15 -1.64 -7.36
C ALA A 73 -17.26 -2.81 -6.37
N GLY A 74 -16.56 -2.78 -5.24
CA GLY A 74 -16.56 -3.85 -4.23
C GLY A 74 -15.76 -5.10 -4.62
N GLN A 75 -14.99 -5.07 -5.71
CA GLN A 75 -14.17 -6.20 -6.15
C GLN A 75 -12.81 -6.17 -5.43
N THR A 76 -12.80 -6.55 -4.16
CA THR A 76 -11.62 -6.50 -3.27
C THR A 76 -10.43 -7.32 -3.79
N ALA A 77 -10.64 -8.58 -4.17
CA ALA A 77 -9.56 -9.45 -4.64
C ALA A 77 -8.93 -8.97 -5.97
N PRO A 78 -9.71 -8.63 -7.02
CA PRO A 78 -9.17 -7.99 -8.23
C PRO A 78 -8.45 -6.66 -7.98
N ALA A 79 -9.02 -5.79 -7.13
CA ALA A 79 -8.41 -4.51 -6.80
C ALA A 79 -7.06 -4.70 -6.10
N THR A 80 -7.02 -5.60 -5.11
CA THR A 80 -5.80 -5.98 -4.40
C THR A 80 -4.72 -6.41 -5.40
N LEU A 81 -5.02 -7.32 -6.32
CA LEU A 81 -4.04 -7.77 -7.31
C LEU A 81 -3.51 -6.61 -8.17
N CYS A 82 -4.38 -5.68 -8.58
CA CYS A 82 -3.95 -4.53 -9.37
C CYS A 82 -3.03 -3.59 -8.55
N TYR A 83 -3.30 -3.37 -7.26
CA TYR A 83 -2.39 -2.62 -6.37
C TYR A 83 -1.04 -3.33 -6.19
N ILE A 84 -1.03 -4.66 -6.09
CA ILE A 84 0.20 -5.47 -6.06
C ILE A 84 1.01 -5.24 -7.34
N CYS A 85 0.37 -5.32 -8.51
CA CYS A 85 1.01 -5.09 -9.80
C CYS A 85 1.54 -3.65 -9.98
N ALA A 86 0.90 -2.67 -9.35
CA ALA A 86 1.35 -1.29 -9.31
C ALA A 86 2.52 -1.06 -8.33
N GLY A 87 2.77 -1.99 -7.41
CA GLY A 87 3.73 -1.81 -6.32
C GLY A 87 3.20 -0.93 -5.17
N ASN A 88 1.89 -0.69 -5.09
CA ASN A 88 1.30 0.14 -4.06
C ASN A 88 1.00 -0.69 -2.80
N ALA A 89 2.01 -0.83 -1.95
CA ALA A 89 1.92 -1.59 -0.70
C ALA A 89 0.86 -1.04 0.27
N ASP A 90 0.67 0.28 0.31
CA ASP A 90 -0.27 0.92 1.23
C ASP A 90 -1.72 0.56 0.90
N GLN A 91 -2.11 0.74 -0.36
CA GLN A 91 -3.46 0.44 -0.82
C GLN A 91 -3.73 -1.06 -0.80
N ALA A 92 -2.76 -1.92 -1.13
CA ALA A 92 -2.88 -3.36 -0.97
C ALA A 92 -3.13 -3.76 0.49
N THR A 93 -2.41 -3.15 1.43
CA THR A 93 -2.59 -3.35 2.87
C THR A 93 -3.99 -2.90 3.32
N ALA A 94 -4.43 -1.73 2.88
CA ALA A 94 -5.76 -1.22 3.17
C ALA A 94 -6.88 -2.17 2.69
N GLN A 95 -6.74 -2.74 1.48
CA GLN A 95 -7.69 -3.73 0.95
C GLN A 95 -7.71 -5.03 1.77
N TRP A 96 -6.54 -5.54 2.19
CA TRP A 96 -6.48 -6.71 3.06
C TRP A 96 -7.13 -6.44 4.41
N CYS A 97 -6.85 -5.30 5.04
CA CYS A 97 -7.47 -4.88 6.30
C CYS A 97 -9.00 -4.74 6.19
N ALA A 98 -9.48 -4.13 5.09
CA ALA A 98 -10.90 -4.01 4.83
C ALA A 98 -11.57 -5.38 4.67
N SER A 99 -10.91 -6.32 3.98
CA SER A 99 -11.40 -7.68 3.82
C SER A 99 -11.50 -8.45 5.15
N ILE A 100 -10.65 -8.16 6.14
CA ILE A 100 -10.80 -8.72 7.49
C ILE A 100 -12.07 -8.16 8.13
N LYS A 101 -12.24 -6.84 8.11
CA LYS A 101 -13.34 -6.16 8.80
C LYS A 101 -14.71 -6.57 8.25
N ALA A 102 -14.79 -6.84 6.95
CA ALA A 102 -16.01 -7.32 6.29
C ALA A 102 -16.36 -8.78 6.62
N GLY A 103 -15.40 -9.59 7.07
CA GLY A 103 -15.63 -10.94 7.55
C GLY A 103 -16.14 -10.94 8.99
N GLU A 104 -17.41 -10.60 9.20
CA GLU A 104 -18.05 -10.64 10.51
C GLU A 104 -17.94 -12.04 11.16
N GLY A 105 -17.40 -12.10 12.39
CA GLY A 105 -17.69 -13.21 13.31
C GLY A 105 -16.52 -14.07 13.79
N LYS A 106 -15.28 -13.84 13.37
CA LYS A 106 -14.12 -14.45 14.04
C LYS A 106 -13.18 -13.35 14.50
N ARG A 107 -12.93 -13.33 15.82
CA ARG A 107 -11.80 -12.63 16.46
C ARG A 107 -10.65 -12.53 15.45
N HIS A 108 -10.14 -11.32 15.22
CA HIS A 108 -8.90 -11.06 14.50
C HIS A 108 -7.94 -12.21 14.78
N SER A 109 -7.85 -13.21 13.89
CA SER A 109 -6.97 -14.33 14.19
C SER A 109 -5.59 -13.72 14.14
N VAL A 110 -4.82 -13.94 15.21
CA VAL A 110 -3.43 -13.46 15.28
C VAL A 110 -2.68 -13.89 14.01
N GLU A 111 -3.03 -15.06 13.48
CA GLU A 111 -2.58 -15.59 12.19
C GLU A 111 -2.89 -14.68 10.99
N LEU A 112 -4.09 -14.11 10.89
CA LEU A 112 -4.48 -13.26 9.77
C LEU A 112 -3.80 -11.89 9.85
N LEU A 113 -3.70 -11.33 11.06
CA LEU A 113 -2.95 -10.09 11.28
C LEU A 113 -1.46 -10.27 10.96
N GLN A 114 -0.86 -11.38 11.42
CA GLN A 114 0.50 -11.76 11.07
C GLN A 114 0.65 -11.90 9.55
N SER A 115 -0.27 -12.59 8.88
CA SER A 115 -0.21 -12.79 7.43
C SER A 115 -0.25 -11.48 6.64
N ILE A 116 -1.10 -10.53 7.05
CA ILE A 116 -1.16 -9.21 6.40
C ILE A 116 0.13 -8.44 6.65
N MET A 117 0.60 -8.40 7.91
CA MET A 117 1.83 -7.72 8.27
C MET A 117 3.01 -8.25 7.44
N GLU A 118 3.18 -9.57 7.35
CA GLU A 118 4.29 -10.18 6.61
C GLU A 118 4.19 -9.89 5.11
N LYS A 119 2.99 -10.00 4.53
CA LYS A 119 2.76 -9.64 3.12
C LYS A 119 3.09 -8.18 2.84
N ALA A 120 2.65 -7.27 3.72
CA ALA A 120 2.91 -5.84 3.59
C ALA A 120 4.42 -5.54 3.67
N LEU A 121 5.14 -6.12 4.64
CA LEU A 121 6.58 -5.93 4.78
C LEU A 121 7.39 -6.53 3.61
N ILE A 122 7.02 -7.73 3.15
CA ILE A 122 7.68 -8.37 1.99
C ILE A 122 7.46 -7.52 0.74
N MET A 123 6.23 -7.04 0.52
CA MET A 123 5.92 -6.16 -0.61
C MET A 123 6.69 -4.85 -0.56
N LEU A 124 6.79 -4.23 0.62
CA LEU A 124 7.54 -3.00 0.82
C LEU A 124 9.02 -3.19 0.46
N LYS A 125 9.62 -4.30 0.92
CA LYS A 125 11.00 -4.69 0.57
C LYS A 125 11.16 -4.98 -0.93
N ALA A 126 10.23 -5.72 -1.53
CA ALA A 126 10.28 -6.09 -2.95
C ALA A 126 10.16 -4.86 -3.87
N THR A 127 9.36 -3.87 -3.47
CA THR A 127 9.18 -2.62 -4.23
C THR A 127 10.30 -1.62 -3.97
N GLY A 128 11.12 -1.84 -2.93
CA GLY A 128 12.16 -0.89 -2.52
C GLY A 128 11.61 0.45 -2.02
N SER A 129 10.34 0.49 -1.62
CA SER A 129 9.72 1.71 -1.11
C SER A 129 10.38 2.11 0.20
N ARG A 130 10.78 3.39 0.29
CA ARG A 130 11.46 3.95 1.46
C ARG A 130 10.52 4.67 2.40
N THR A 131 9.24 4.74 2.05
CA THR A 131 8.23 5.48 2.81
C THR A 131 7.32 4.49 3.51
N THR A 132 7.27 4.59 4.84
CA THR A 132 6.24 3.91 5.62
C THR A 132 4.92 4.68 5.48
N SER A 133 3.85 3.95 5.20
CA SER A 133 2.50 4.49 5.06
C SER A 133 1.69 4.28 6.35
N PRO A 134 0.60 5.04 6.57
CA PRO A 134 -0.17 4.97 7.81
C PRO A 134 -0.86 3.62 8.01
N ASN A 135 -1.41 3.00 6.95
CA ASN A 135 -2.09 1.72 7.06
C ASN A 135 -1.10 0.61 7.45
N LEU A 136 0.08 0.62 6.82
CA LEU A 136 1.14 -0.32 7.11
C LEU A 136 1.67 -0.15 8.54
N SER A 137 1.86 1.09 9.00
CA SER A 137 2.25 1.40 10.39
C SER A 137 1.24 0.87 11.39
N THR A 138 -0.05 1.05 11.10
CA THR A 138 -1.13 0.62 11.99
C THR A 138 -1.12 -0.89 12.17
N VAL A 139 -1.06 -1.64 11.06
CA VAL A 139 -1.04 -3.12 11.08
C VAL A 139 0.21 -3.65 11.80
N VAL A 140 1.37 -3.04 11.54
CA VAL A 140 2.61 -3.46 12.20
C VAL A 140 2.55 -3.15 13.69
N ASN A 141 2.10 -1.97 14.09
CA ASN A 141 1.97 -1.59 15.49
C ASN A 141 1.02 -2.54 16.24
N GLU A 142 -0.17 -2.84 15.68
CA GLU A 142 -1.12 -3.80 16.28
C GLU A 142 -0.48 -5.18 16.50
N TYR A 143 0.27 -5.69 15.53
CA TYR A 143 0.93 -6.98 15.67
C TYR A 143 2.10 -6.95 16.66
N VAL A 144 2.89 -5.88 16.64
CA VAL A 144 4.01 -5.68 17.56
C VAL A 144 3.52 -5.58 19.00
N GLU A 145 2.41 -4.90 19.26
CA GLU A 145 1.78 -4.87 20.59
C GLU A 145 1.38 -6.26 21.08
N LEU A 146 0.87 -7.13 20.20
CA LEU A 146 0.60 -8.53 20.54
C LEU A 146 1.88 -9.29 20.88
N LEU A 147 2.96 -9.11 20.12
CA LEU A 147 4.25 -9.73 20.43
C LEU A 147 4.81 -9.27 21.77
N VAL A 148 4.67 -7.98 22.09
CA VAL A 148 5.07 -7.41 23.38
C VAL A 148 4.26 -8.03 24.52
N ALA A 149 2.93 -8.16 24.36
CA ALA A 149 2.07 -8.81 25.35
C ALA A 149 2.43 -10.30 25.58
N GLN A 150 3.00 -10.96 24.57
CA GLN A 150 3.51 -12.33 24.66
C GLN A 150 4.95 -12.43 25.19
N GLY A 151 5.60 -11.30 25.48
CA GLY A 151 6.99 -11.25 25.96
C GLY A 151 8.05 -11.41 24.87
N GLN A 152 7.68 -11.43 23.59
CA GLN A 152 8.60 -11.60 22.46
C GLN A 152 9.22 -10.26 22.00
N LEU A 153 9.93 -9.57 22.91
CA LEU A 153 10.45 -8.21 22.68
C LEU A 153 11.47 -8.13 21.54
N SER A 154 12.39 -9.10 21.41
CA SER A 154 13.41 -9.11 20.35
C SER A 154 12.78 -9.25 18.95
N THR A 155 11.76 -10.10 18.83
CA THR A 155 11.01 -10.28 17.58
C THR A 155 10.21 -9.03 17.24
N ALA A 156 9.54 -8.44 18.22
CA ALA A 156 8.79 -7.20 18.09
C ALA A 156 9.67 -6.07 17.54
N MET A 157 10.87 -5.91 18.10
CA MET A 157 11.83 -4.91 17.64
C MET A 157 12.35 -5.21 16.23
N LYS A 158 12.61 -6.48 15.88
CA LYS A 158 13.02 -6.86 14.52
C LYS A 158 11.98 -6.45 13.47
N TYR A 159 10.69 -6.62 13.76
CA TYR A 159 9.62 -6.17 12.86
C TYR A 159 9.58 -4.64 12.72
N LEU A 160 9.78 -3.92 13.82
CA LEU A 160 9.87 -2.45 13.80
C LEU A 160 11.06 -1.94 12.99
N CYS A 161 12.22 -2.59 13.07
CA CYS A 161 13.41 -2.24 12.27
C CYS A 161 13.27 -2.55 10.77
N MET A 162 12.29 -3.38 10.38
CA MET A 162 12.03 -3.66 8.97
C MET A 162 11.20 -2.55 8.29
N LEU A 163 10.65 -1.61 9.06
CA LEU A 163 9.96 -0.43 8.53
C LEU A 163 10.97 0.61 8.03
N PRO A 164 10.94 0.97 6.74
CA PRO A 164 11.78 2.01 6.17
C PRO A 164 11.17 3.42 6.36
N GLY A 165 12.02 4.41 6.53
CA GLY A 165 11.60 5.81 6.60
C GLY A 165 11.38 6.32 8.02
N GLU A 166 10.75 7.48 8.13
CA GLU A 166 10.46 8.10 9.43
C GLU A 166 9.31 7.40 10.15
N ASP A 167 9.44 7.37 11.46
CA ASP A 167 8.48 6.71 12.32
C ASP A 167 7.23 7.55 12.44
N THR A 168 6.08 6.88 12.36
CA THR A 168 4.89 7.47 12.97
C THR A 168 5.12 7.64 14.48
N PRO A 169 4.55 8.67 15.12
CA PRO A 169 4.81 8.92 16.54
C PRO A 169 4.47 7.70 17.42
N THR A 170 3.44 6.95 17.06
CA THR A 170 3.06 5.70 17.74
C THR A 170 4.15 4.62 17.60
N THR A 171 4.73 4.46 16.42
CA THR A 171 5.84 3.52 16.17
C THR A 171 7.11 3.95 16.93
N ALA A 172 7.41 5.24 16.99
CA ALA A 172 8.57 5.77 17.73
C ALA A 172 8.44 5.52 19.24
N ILE A 173 7.26 5.80 19.81
CA ILE A 173 6.95 5.51 21.22
C ILE A 173 7.06 4.01 21.50
N LEU A 174 6.52 3.17 20.62
CA LEU A 174 6.56 1.72 20.79
C LEU A 174 8.00 1.19 20.76
N ARG A 175 8.87 1.73 19.89
CA ARG A 175 10.30 1.40 19.87
C ARG A 175 11.01 1.78 21.15
N ASP A 176 10.85 3.02 21.63
CA ASP A 176 11.49 3.46 22.88
C ASP A 176 11.03 2.60 24.07
N ARG A 177 9.72 2.29 24.14
CA ARG A 177 9.16 1.41 25.18
C ARG A 177 9.76 0.00 25.15
N ILE A 178 9.83 -0.64 23.98
CA ILE A 178 10.38 -2.00 23.85
C ILE A 178 11.88 -2.00 24.14
N TYR A 179 12.61 -0.97 23.71
CA TYR A 179 14.04 -0.81 23.99
C TYR A 179 14.31 -0.76 25.49
N ARG A 180 13.61 0.13 26.21
CA ARG A 180 13.74 0.31 27.68
C ARG A 180 13.25 -0.89 28.50
N ALA A 181 12.29 -1.65 28.00
CA ALA A 181 11.68 -2.77 28.72
C ALA A 181 12.58 -4.01 28.82
N GLY A 182 13.65 -4.12 28.04
CA GLY A 182 14.55 -5.29 28.16
C GLY A 182 15.60 -5.48 27.07
N LEU A 183 15.63 -4.68 26.01
CA LEU A 183 16.65 -4.81 24.94
C LEU A 183 17.92 -3.98 25.18
N THR A 184 17.98 -3.20 26.26
CA THR A 184 19.21 -2.53 26.70
C THR A 184 20.36 -3.51 27.02
N ALA A 185 20.08 -4.80 27.13
CA ALA A 185 21.06 -5.86 27.37
C ALA A 185 21.70 -6.43 26.07
N ASP A 186 21.08 -6.24 24.90
CA ASP A 186 21.61 -6.71 23.61
C ASP A 186 22.45 -5.60 22.95
N ALA A 187 23.77 -5.72 23.03
CA ALA A 187 24.76 -4.72 22.57
C ALA A 187 24.75 -4.41 21.05
N THR A 188 23.90 -5.07 20.27
CA THR A 188 23.80 -4.90 18.81
C THR A 188 22.77 -3.87 18.37
N MET A 189 21.93 -3.35 19.27
CA MET A 189 20.85 -2.41 18.91
C MET A 189 21.16 -0.97 19.32
N GLN A 190 21.14 -0.08 18.34
CA GLN A 190 21.28 1.37 18.55
C GLN A 190 20.05 1.92 19.28
N ALA A 191 20.25 2.80 20.25
CA ALA A 191 19.16 3.41 21.00
C ALA A 191 18.26 4.24 20.06
N PRO A 192 16.92 4.05 20.10
CA PRO A 192 16.01 4.85 19.29
C PRO A 192 16.03 6.33 19.73
N PRO A 193 15.74 7.28 18.83
CA PRO A 193 15.60 8.68 19.20
C PRO A 193 14.47 8.84 20.21
N PHE A 194 14.68 9.69 21.22
CA PHE A 194 13.69 9.92 22.26
C PHE A 194 12.43 10.55 21.66
N PRO A 195 11.24 9.93 21.80
CA PRO A 195 10.05 10.31 21.04
C PRO A 195 9.26 11.49 21.65
N PHE A 196 9.66 12.00 22.81
CA PHE A 196 8.96 13.08 23.52
C PHE A 196 9.76 14.39 23.50
N VAL A 197 9.06 15.52 23.43
CA VAL A 197 9.65 16.85 23.59
C VAL A 197 9.81 17.12 25.09
N ALA A 198 10.99 17.56 25.52
CA ALA A 198 11.21 17.96 26.90
C ALA A 198 10.48 19.30 27.16
N GLU A 199 9.61 19.32 28.16
CA GLU A 199 8.96 20.54 28.64
C GLU A 199 9.65 20.96 29.95
N GLU A 200 10.21 22.17 29.96
CA GLU A 200 10.85 22.71 31.17
C GLU A 200 9.77 23.14 32.16
N LEU A 201 9.69 22.44 33.29
CA LEU A 201 8.82 22.81 34.39
C LEU A 201 9.35 24.08 35.05
N THR A 202 8.88 25.25 34.63
CA THR A 202 9.03 26.48 35.40
C THR A 202 8.18 26.35 36.65
N LYS A 203 8.81 26.35 37.83
CA LYS A 203 8.10 26.42 39.12
C LYS A 203 7.26 27.70 39.12
N GLU A 204 5.94 27.56 38.97
CA GLU A 204 5.01 28.66 39.23
C GLU A 204 5.20 29.13 40.68
N GLY A 205 5.33 30.45 40.83
CA GLY A 205 5.81 31.08 42.05
C GLY A 205 5.00 30.72 43.29
N ALA A 206 5.72 30.52 44.39
CA ALA A 206 5.13 30.51 45.73
C ALA A 206 4.45 31.86 45.97
N PRO A 207 3.16 31.91 46.34
CA PRO A 207 2.55 33.16 46.79
C PRO A 207 3.17 33.58 48.12
N ALA A 208 3.60 34.85 48.19
CA ALA A 208 4.08 35.52 49.40
C ALA A 208 2.96 35.79 50.40
#